data_AF-A0A934ECB5-F1
#
_entry.id   AF-A0A934ECB5-F1
#
_cell.length_a   1.000
_cell.length_b   1.000
_cell.length_c   1.000
_cell.angle_alpha   90.00
_cell.angle_beta   90.00
_cell.angle_gamma   90.00
#
_symmetry.space_group_name_H-M   'P 1'
#
loop_
_entity.id
_entity.type
_entity.pdbx_description
1 polymer ?
#
loop_
_entity_poly.entity_id
_entity_poly.type
_entity_poly.pdbx_seq_one_letter_code
_entity_poly.pdbx_strand_id
1 'polypeptide(L)'
;MTVYAVDIEQIFTPAKSFPTIGSMVNVLLKNSLVIAGIIALALLIFGGFGVIVSAGEGDTKKLEQSQQTITGAVTGLIIIVAAVWIIQIIEKLTGLKLLSN
;
A
#
# COMPACT_ATOMS: atom_id res chain seq x y z
N MET A 1 16.19 -26.25 41.13
CA MET A 1 16.03 -24.82 40.80
C MET A 1 15.34 -24.76 39.45
N THR A 2 14.01 -24.69 39.43
CA THR A 2 13.22 -24.51 38.21
C THR A 2 13.38 -23.05 37.81
N VAL A 3 14.12 -22.80 36.74
CA VAL A 3 14.25 -21.46 36.18
C VAL A 3 12.87 -21.06 35.67
N TYR A 4 12.18 -20.19 36.40
CA TYR A 4 10.95 -19.57 35.89
C TYR A 4 11.36 -18.78 34.65
N ALA A 5 10.86 -19.19 33.48
CA ALA A 5 10.96 -18.37 32.29
C ALA A 5 10.27 -17.04 32.63
N VAL A 6 11.03 -15.96 32.64
CA VAL A 6 10.47 -14.63 32.84
C VAL A 6 9.77 -14.27 31.54
N ASP A 7 8.44 -14.25 31.57
CA ASP A 7 7.61 -13.80 30.44
C ASP A 7 7.82 -12.29 30.22
N ILE A 8 8.78 -11.98 29.36
CA ILE A 8 9.19 -10.60 29.01
C ILE A 8 7.98 -9.76 28.52
N GLU A 9 6.97 -10.42 27.94
CA GLU A 9 5.72 -9.79 27.48
C GLU A 9 4.90 -9.12 28.60
N GLN A 10 4.96 -9.62 29.84
CA GLN A 10 4.20 -9.04 30.96
C GLN A 10 4.90 -7.83 31.60
N ILE A 11 6.21 -7.70 31.41
CA ILE A 11 7.06 -6.72 32.09
C ILE A 11 7.43 -5.57 31.15
N PHE A 12 7.46 -5.83 29.83
CA PHE A 12 7.75 -4.83 28.81
C PHE A 12 6.61 -4.77 27.77
N THR A 13 5.61 -3.94 28.05
CA THR A 13 4.43 -3.70 27.22
C THR A 13 4.72 -3.45 25.73
N PRO A 14 5.81 -2.77 25.31
CA PRO A 14 6.15 -2.62 23.89
C PRO A 14 6.52 -3.92 23.17
N ALA A 15 7.02 -4.95 23.88
CA ALA A 15 7.29 -6.27 23.30
C ALA A 15 6.01 -6.99 22.84
N LYS A 16 4.85 -6.67 23.43
CA LYS A 16 3.55 -7.19 22.95
C LYS A 16 3.10 -6.57 21.63
N SER A 17 3.47 -5.31 21.36
CA SER A 17 3.05 -4.60 20.14
C SER A 17 3.94 -4.92 18.93
N PHE A 18 5.22 -5.21 19.15
CA PHE A 18 6.18 -5.55 18.10
C PHE A 18 7.03 -6.78 18.47
N PRO A 19 6.41 -7.96 18.62
CA PRO A 19 7.13 -9.17 19.01
C PRO A 19 8.17 -9.60 17.95
N THR A 20 8.00 -9.18 16.70
CA THR A 20 8.91 -9.46 15.58
C THR A 20 8.98 -8.31 14.59
N ILE A 21 10.06 -8.25 13.81
CA ILE A 21 10.20 -7.33 12.66
C ILE A 21 9.02 -7.47 11.67
N GLY A 22 8.44 -8.67 11.56
CA GLY A 22 7.27 -8.93 10.72
C GLY A 22 6.02 -8.13 11.12
N SER A 23 5.83 -7.88 12.42
CA SER A 23 4.69 -7.06 12.91
C SER A 23 4.80 -5.60 12.43
N MET A 24 6.01 -5.02 12.49
CA MET A 24 6.23 -3.65 12.02
C MET A 24 6.03 -3.54 10.51
N VAL A 25 6.56 -4.50 9.75
CA VAL A 25 6.42 -4.53 8.29
C VAL A 25 4.96 -4.68 7.89
N ASN A 26 4.18 -5.52 8.57
CA ASN A 26 2.74 -5.69 8.32
C ASN A 26 1.97 -4.36 8.44
N VAL A 27 2.18 -3.60 9.52
CA VAL A 27 1.53 -2.31 9.74
C VAL A 27 1.86 -1.33 8.62
N LEU A 28 3.13 -1.24 8.22
CA LEU A 28 3.58 -0.37 7.13
C LEU A 28 3.01 -0.79 5.78
N LEU A 29 3.02 -2.09 5.47
CA LEU A 29 2.46 -2.63 4.22
C LEU A 29 0.97 -2.34 4.10
N LYS A 30 0.17 -2.63 5.13
CA LYS A 30 -1.27 -2.36 5.11
C LYS A 30 -1.57 -0.87 4.91
N ASN A 31 -0.91 0.00 5.67
CA ASN A 31 -1.16 1.43 5.59
C ASN A 31 -0.71 2.01 4.23
N SER A 32 0.44 1.56 3.70
CA SER A 32 0.94 2.00 2.40
C SER A 32 0.03 1.57 1.24
N LEU A 33 -0.51 0.34 1.25
CA LEU A 33 -1.45 -0.12 0.22
C LEU A 33 -2.73 0.71 0.19
N VAL A 34 -3.28 1.06 1.37
CA VAL A 34 -4.47 1.92 1.48
C VAL A 34 -4.17 3.33 0.96
N ILE A 35 -3.07 3.94 1.41
CA ILE A 35 -2.65 5.27 0.97
C ILE A 35 -2.41 5.29 -0.55
N ALA A 36 -1.72 4.28 -1.08
CA ALA A 36 -1.45 4.17 -2.51
C ALA A 36 -2.74 4.04 -3.33
N GLY A 37 -3.73 3.27 -2.85
CA GLY A 37 -5.04 3.16 -3.49
C GLY A 37 -5.79 4.51 -3.52
N ILE A 38 -5.76 5.26 -2.42
CA ILE A 38 -6.37 6.60 -2.35
C ILE A 38 -5.68 7.57 -3.32
N ILE A 39 -4.34 7.58 -3.35
CA ILE A 39 -3.57 8.44 -4.26
C ILE A 39 -3.89 8.09 -5.71
N ALA A 40 -3.89 6.80 -6.06
CA ALA A 40 -4.20 6.36 -7.42
C ALA A 40 -5.62 6.79 -7.85
N LEU A 41 -6.61 6.66 -6.95
CA LEU A 41 -7.97 7.11 -7.22
C LEU A 41 -8.03 8.63 -7.43
N ALA A 42 -7.36 9.41 -6.59
CA ALA A 42 -7.31 10.87 -6.73
C ALA A 42 -6.67 11.26 -8.08
N LEU A 43 -5.56 10.65 -8.47
CA LEU A 43 -4.89 10.91 -9.74
C LEU A 43 -5.77 10.54 -10.94
N LEU A 44 -6.52 9.44 -10.88
CA LEU A 44 -7.48 9.08 -11.92
C LEU A 44 -8.60 10.10 -12.05
N ILE A 45 -9.15 10.59 -10.94
CA ILE A 45 -10.19 11.62 -10.95
C ILE A 45 -9.65 12.92 -11.55
N PHE A 46 -8.52 13.43 -11.05
CA PHE A 46 -7.93 14.68 -11.53
C PHE A 46 -7.47 14.58 -12.99
N GLY A 47 -6.80 13.49 -13.37
CA GLY A 47 -6.39 13.24 -14.75
C GLY A 47 -7.60 13.09 -15.69
N GLY A 48 -8.63 12.35 -15.27
CA GLY A 48 -9.86 12.17 -16.04
C GLY A 48 -10.61 13.47 -16.28
N PHE A 49 -10.83 14.27 -15.22
CA PHE A 49 -11.40 15.61 -15.36
C PHE A 49 -10.54 16.52 -16.25
N GLY A 50 -9.21 16.45 -16.10
CA GLY A 50 -8.27 17.20 -16.91
C GLY A 50 -8.44 16.92 -18.42
N VAL A 51 -8.57 15.65 -18.80
CA VAL A 51 -8.82 15.27 -20.21
C VAL A 51 -10.14 15.84 -20.72
N ILE A 52 -11.22 15.74 -19.94
CA ILE A 52 -12.55 16.23 -20.36
C ILE A 52 -12.54 17.74 -20.58
N VAL A 53 -11.96 18.50 -19.64
CA VAL A 53 -11.90 19.97 -19.74
C VAL A 53 -11.01 20.41 -20.89
N SER A 54 -9.81 19.84 -21.00
CA SER A 54 -8.86 20.23 -22.05
C SER A 54 -9.30 19.82 -23.46
N ALA A 55 -10.11 18.75 -23.59
CA ALA A 55 -10.74 18.39 -24.86
C ALA A 55 -11.76 19.43 -25.33
N GLY A 56 -12.46 20.10 -24.41
CA GLY A 56 -13.42 21.16 -24.73
C GLY A 56 -12.76 22.49 -25.11
N GLU A 57 -11.60 22.81 -24.52
CA GLU A 57 -10.88 24.07 -24.77
C GLU A 57 -9.92 24.01 -25.97
N GLY A 58 -9.62 22.81 -26.49
CA GLY A 58 -8.65 22.61 -27.59
C GLY A 58 -7.18 22.79 -27.16
N ASP A 59 -6.89 22.78 -25.86
CA ASP A 59 -5.52 22.90 -25.32
C ASP A 59 -4.82 21.54 -25.36
N THR A 60 -4.09 21.29 -26.44
CA THR A 60 -3.35 20.05 -26.68
C THR A 60 -2.28 19.78 -25.62
N LYS A 61 -1.71 20.82 -25.00
CA LYS A 61 -0.66 20.65 -23.97
C LYS A 61 -1.25 20.11 -22.67
N LYS A 62 -2.38 20.67 -22.24
CA LYS A 62 -3.09 20.18 -21.04
C LYS A 62 -3.69 18.79 -21.26
N LEU A 63 -4.14 18.49 -22.48
CA LEU A 63 -4.58 17.15 -22.86
C LEU A 63 -3.48 16.12 -22.66
N GLU A 64 -2.28 16.39 -23.20
CA GLU A 64 -1.15 15.47 -23.09
C GLU A 64 -0.73 15.26 -21.64
N GLN A 65 -0.66 16.33 -20.84
CA GLN A 65 -0.36 16.24 -19.41
C GLN A 65 -1.39 15.42 -18.62
N SER A 66 -2.67 15.56 -18.95
CA SER A 66 -3.75 14.81 -18.30
C SER A 66 -3.70 13.33 -18.67
N GLN A 67 -3.37 13.01 -19.93
CA GLN A 67 -3.14 11.62 -20.38
C GLN A 67 -1.93 10.98 -19.69
N GLN A 68 -0.83 11.72 -19.53
CA GLN A 68 0.32 11.25 -18.76
C GLN A 68 -0.06 10.97 -17.30
N THR A 69 -0.89 11.83 -16.70
CA THR A 69 -1.37 11.66 -15.33
C THR A 69 -2.20 10.37 -15.19
N ILE A 70 -3.14 10.12 -16.10
CA ILE A 70 -3.93 8.87 -16.13
C ILE A 70 -3.01 7.66 -16.33
N THR A 71 -2.07 7.74 -17.26
CA THR A 71 -1.14 6.63 -17.55
C THR A 71 -0.30 6.29 -16.32
N GLY A 72 0.18 7.30 -15.60
CA GLY A 72 0.89 7.11 -14.33
C GLY A 72 0.00 6.48 -13.25
N ALA A 73 -1.25 6.93 -13.12
CA ALA A 73 -2.19 6.39 -12.15
C ALA A 73 -2.55 4.93 -12.44
N VAL A 74 -2.81 4.58 -13.70
CA VAL A 74 -3.07 3.19 -14.13
C VAL A 74 -1.85 2.30 -13.91
N THR A 75 -0.66 2.78 -14.27
CA THR A 75 0.60 2.04 -14.02
C THR A 75 0.81 1.80 -12.54
N GLY A 76 0.57 2.81 -11.70
CA GLY A 76 0.62 2.69 -10.24
C GLY A 76 -0.35 1.65 -9.70
N LEU A 77 -1.60 1.62 -10.19
CA LEU A 77 -2.57 0.60 -9.81
C LEU A 77 -2.12 -0.81 -10.17
N ILE A 78 -1.56 -1.01 -11.37
CA ILE A 78 -1.03 -2.31 -11.78
C ILE A 78 0.07 -2.77 -10.82
N ILE A 79 0.97 -1.87 -10.42
CA ILE A 79 2.03 -2.15 -9.44
C ILE A 79 1.44 -2.55 -8.09
N ILE A 80 0.43 -1.83 -7.59
CA ILE A 80 -0.23 -2.13 -6.31
C ILE A 80 -0.85 -3.53 -6.35
N VAL A 81 -1.56 -3.87 -7.43
CA VAL A 81 -2.16 -5.20 -7.61
C VAL A 81 -1.09 -6.30 -7.65
N ALA A 82 -0.01 -6.07 -8.39
CA ALA A 82 1.12 -6.99 -8.42
C ALA A 82 1.78 -7.16 -7.05
N ALA A 83 1.93 -6.08 -6.28
CA ALA A 83 2.47 -6.11 -4.93
C ALA A 83 1.62 -6.99 -4.00
N VAL A 84 0.28 -6.89 -4.09
CA VAL A 84 -0.64 -7.75 -3.32
C VAL A 84 -0.42 -9.22 -3.65
N TRP A 85 -0.22 -9.58 -4.92
CA TRP A 85 0.09 -10.97 -5.29
C TRP A 85 1.43 -11.45 -4.74
N ILE A 86 2.47 -10.62 -4.79
CA ILE A 86 3.78 -10.95 -4.21
C ILE A 86 3.65 -11.19 -2.71
N ILE A 87 2.93 -10.32 -1.99
CA ILE A 87 2.72 -10.46 -0.55
C ILE A 87 1.98 -11.77 -0.25
N GLN A 88 0.93 -12.12 -0.98
CA GLN A 88 0.23 -13.40 -0.80
C GLN A 88 1.13 -14.63 -0.97
N ILE A 89 2.09 -14.58 -1.89
CA ILE A 89 3.08 -15.65 -2.06
C ILE A 89 3.98 -15.72 -0.82
N ILE A 90 4.45 -14.58 -0.31
CA ILE A 90 5.27 -14.51 0.91
C ILE A 90 4.49 -15.06 2.11
N GLU A 91 3.22 -14.73 2.26
CA GLU A 91 2.37 -15.27 3.33
C GLU A 91 2.30 -16.80 3.27
N LYS A 92 2.14 -17.37 2.06
CA LYS A 92 2.11 -18.84 1.88
C LYS A 92 3.45 -19.52 2.20
N LEU A 93 4.57 -18.88 1.88
CA LEU A 93 5.91 -19.44 2.12
C LEU A 93 6.34 -19.31 3.58
N THR A 94 6.01 -18.20 4.23
CA THR A 94 6.44 -17.89 5.61
C THR A 94 5.45 -18.34 6.67
N GLY A 95 4.19 -18.60 6.30
CA GLY A 95 3.10 -18.84 7.24
C GLY A 95 2.69 -17.60 8.03
N LEU A 96 3.28 -16.43 7.74
CA LEU A 96 2.95 -15.16 8.39
C LEU A 96 1.75 -14.54 7.68
N LYS A 97 0.76 -14.12 8.48
CA LYS A 97 -0.41 -13.39 8.02
C LYS A 97 -0.09 -11.88 7.99
N LEU A 98 0.14 -11.35 6.80
CA LEU A 98 0.59 -9.98 6.53
C LEU A 98 -0.55 -9.09 6.01
N LEU A 99 -1.56 -9.64 5.36
CA LEU A 99 -2.70 -8.92 4.79
C LEU A 99 -3.98 -9.14 5.58
N SER A 100 -4.15 -10.32 6.20
CA SER A 100 -5.27 -10.66 7.07
C SER A 100 -4.79 -10.76 8.52
N ASN A 101 -5.56 -10.22 9.48
CA ASN A 101 -5.42 -10.64 10.88
C ASN A 101 -5.89 -12.09 11.06
#